data_AF-A0A1B6DJC7-F1
#
_entry.id   AF-A0A1B6DJC7-F1
#
_cell.length_a   1.000
_cell.length_b   1.000
_cell.length_c   1.000
_cell.angle_alpha   90.00
_cell.angle_beta   90.00
_cell.angle_gamma   90.00
#
_symmetry.space_group_name_H-M   'P 1'
#
loop_
_entity.id
_entity.type
_entity.pdbx_description
1 polymer ?
#
loop_
_entity_poly.entity_id
_entity_poly.type
_entity_poly.pdbx_seq_one_letter_code
_entity_poly.pdbx_strand_id
1 'polypeptide(L)'
;CLNLYKKFQNEWDQEIFDQLQSTSIAFAIDCVTIEGETNNGREEMVARISIVNFFGLVTYDKFFKPIWPVVDYRSNVTGLYADNFTEASFLNRELESLQTLLKGKRLVGYGLTRILFTIGLSHKIILYRDITSFHKFLTITPKRTPTLKEISEHFLNKTFSEVPYDPLNNAHIAMLLYIKYKNEWEDDTFEIKAKQNIKQYPNKYKTSPVSVYYTGILVNSTLGKFKAIGRITIVNQYNYCTYDKFVRPNNVTVVNCFTNQTGIHLADTMYGDTISQIRYDLKHYLK
;
A
#
# COMPACT_ATOMS: atom_id res chain seq x y z
N CYS A 1 8.45 11.18 -44.71
CA CYS A 1 7.82 10.89 -43.40
C CYS A 1 6.47 10.19 -43.51
N LEU A 2 5.45 10.74 -44.21
CA LEU A 2 4.12 10.10 -44.30
C LEU A 2 4.10 8.69 -44.94
N ASN A 3 4.94 8.45 -45.95
CA ASN A 3 5.01 7.15 -46.63
C ASN A 3 5.71 6.06 -45.81
N LEU A 4 6.56 6.44 -44.85
CA LEU A 4 7.16 5.50 -43.89
C LEU A 4 6.15 5.15 -42.80
N TYR A 5 5.41 6.15 -42.29
CA TYR A 5 4.33 5.93 -41.33
C TYR A 5 3.26 4.99 -41.89
N LYS A 6 2.74 5.22 -43.10
CA LYS A 6 1.75 4.32 -43.71
C LYS A 6 2.27 2.90 -43.98
N LYS A 7 3.57 2.75 -44.24
CA LYS A 7 4.19 1.45 -44.54
C LYS A 7 4.34 0.58 -43.29
N PHE A 8 4.63 1.22 -42.15
CA PHE A 8 4.83 0.54 -40.86
C PHE A 8 3.70 0.85 -39.87
N GLN A 9 2.56 1.35 -40.34
CA GLN A 9 1.52 1.87 -39.47
C GLN A 9 1.00 0.79 -38.54
N ASN A 10 0.74 -0.40 -39.06
CA ASN A 10 0.24 -1.50 -38.24
C ASN A 10 1.34 -2.05 -37.33
N GLU A 11 2.60 -2.17 -37.76
CA GLU A 11 3.66 -2.60 -36.85
C GLU A 11 3.97 -1.56 -35.77
N TRP A 12 3.91 -0.27 -36.07
CA TRP A 12 4.09 0.80 -35.09
C TRP A 12 2.88 0.99 -34.19
N ASP A 13 1.67 0.96 -34.72
CA ASP A 13 0.46 1.04 -33.91
C ASP A 13 0.36 -0.22 -33.03
N GLN A 14 0.81 -1.38 -33.51
CA GLN A 14 0.86 -2.60 -32.71
C GLN A 14 2.06 -2.65 -31.75
N GLU A 15 3.21 -2.08 -32.08
CA GLU A 15 4.34 -1.92 -31.16
C GLU A 15 4.03 -0.86 -30.09
N ILE A 16 3.31 0.21 -30.44
CA ILE A 16 2.76 1.20 -29.50
C ILE A 16 1.63 0.59 -28.69
N PHE A 17 0.75 -0.23 -29.27
CA PHE A 17 -0.34 -0.92 -28.55
C PHE A 17 0.20 -2.01 -27.63
N ASP A 18 1.21 -2.78 -28.06
CA ASP A 18 1.92 -3.78 -27.27
C ASP A 18 2.86 -3.12 -26.26
N GLN A 19 3.42 -1.94 -26.54
CA GLN A 19 4.03 -1.10 -25.52
C GLN A 19 2.97 -0.63 -24.53
N LEU A 20 1.82 -0.10 -24.95
CA LEU A 20 0.73 0.35 -24.08
C LEU A 20 0.06 -0.80 -23.28
N GLN A 21 0.07 -2.03 -23.79
CA GLN A 21 -0.44 -3.24 -23.14
C GLN A 21 0.61 -3.99 -22.30
N SER A 22 1.89 -4.03 -22.72
CA SER A 22 3.00 -4.66 -21.97
C SER A 22 3.64 -3.70 -20.94
N THR A 23 3.45 -2.39 -21.14
CA THR A 23 3.46 -1.35 -20.10
C THR A 23 2.33 -1.65 -19.14
N SER A 24 2.66 -2.51 -18.20
CA SER A 24 2.01 -2.66 -16.92
C SER A 24 1.59 -1.30 -16.36
N ILE A 25 0.36 -0.87 -16.61
CA ILE A 25 -0.15 0.46 -16.22
C ILE A 25 0.07 0.61 -14.71
N ALA A 26 1.06 1.42 -14.36
CA ALA A 26 1.52 1.60 -13.00
C ALA A 26 1.46 3.08 -12.64
N PHE A 27 1.10 3.33 -11.40
CA PHE A 27 1.13 4.65 -10.79
C PHE A 27 2.01 4.57 -9.55
N ALA A 28 2.87 5.56 -9.35
CA ALA A 28 3.57 5.72 -8.09
C ALA A 28 2.87 6.81 -7.28
N ILE A 29 2.69 6.55 -6.00
CA ILE A 29 2.00 7.44 -5.07
C ILE A 29 2.88 7.70 -3.85
N ASP A 30 2.84 8.94 -3.39
CA ASP A 30 3.26 9.30 -2.04
C ASP A 30 2.37 10.41 -1.49
N CYS A 31 2.40 10.59 -0.18
CA CYS A 31 1.68 11.66 0.50
C CYS A 31 2.51 12.24 1.64
N VAL A 32 2.19 13.49 2.00
CA VAL A 32 2.68 14.13 3.22
C VAL A 32 1.52 14.44 4.14
N THR A 33 1.78 14.35 5.44
CA THR A 33 0.80 14.53 6.51
C THR A 33 1.21 15.66 7.45
N ILE A 34 0.21 16.23 8.11
CA ILE A 34 0.35 17.23 9.20
C ILE A 34 -0.43 16.73 10.43
N GLU A 35 -0.20 17.33 11.60
CA GLU A 35 -0.90 16.96 12.84
C GLU A 35 -2.11 17.86 13.11
N GLY A 36 -3.25 17.23 13.39
CA GLY A 36 -4.47 17.89 13.85
C GLY A 36 -4.88 17.48 15.25
N GLU A 37 -5.66 18.34 15.91
CA GLU A 37 -6.24 18.07 17.23
C GLU A 37 -7.66 17.50 17.11
N THR A 38 -7.89 16.37 17.77
CA THR A 38 -9.21 15.72 17.87
C THR A 38 -9.59 15.54 19.34
N ASN A 39 -10.86 15.21 19.59
CA ASN A 39 -11.32 14.89 20.94
C ASN A 39 -10.60 13.69 21.57
N ASN A 40 -9.89 12.87 20.78
CA ASN A 40 -9.16 11.69 21.22
C ASN A 40 -7.64 11.89 21.24
N GLY A 41 -7.15 13.12 21.04
CA GLY A 41 -5.72 13.45 21.01
C GLY A 41 -5.28 13.97 19.64
N ARG A 42 -4.07 13.63 19.21
CA ARG A 42 -3.52 14.07 17.92
C ARG A 42 -3.73 13.02 16.85
N GLU A 43 -4.10 13.46 15.65
CA GLU A 43 -4.25 12.59 14.48
C GLU A 43 -3.48 13.16 13.27
N GLU A 44 -2.96 12.27 12.43
CA GLU A 44 -2.35 12.66 11.16
C GLU A 44 -3.43 12.93 10.12
N MET A 45 -3.30 14.07 9.43
CA MET A 45 -4.16 14.44 8.32
C MET A 45 -3.33 14.57 7.05
N VAL A 46 -3.82 14.02 5.94
CA VAL A 46 -3.19 14.18 4.64
C VAL A 46 -3.22 15.65 4.22
N ALA A 47 -2.04 16.17 3.87
CA ALA A 47 -1.87 17.56 3.46
C ALA A 47 -1.62 17.71 1.95
N ARG A 48 -0.91 16.76 1.32
CA ARG A 48 -0.71 16.70 -0.14
C ARG A 48 -0.54 15.25 -0.59
N ILE A 49 -1.12 14.91 -1.73
CA ILE A 49 -0.92 13.62 -2.41
C ILE A 49 -0.37 13.90 -3.79
N SER A 50 0.66 13.17 -4.17
CA SER A 50 1.25 13.23 -5.51
C SER A 50 1.26 11.83 -6.13
N ILE A 51 0.84 11.75 -7.39
CA ILE A 51 0.77 10.53 -8.19
C ILE A 51 1.38 10.80 -9.55
N VAL A 52 2.29 9.92 -9.95
CA VAL A 52 2.93 9.94 -11.27
C VAL A 52 2.63 8.64 -11.99
N ASN A 53 2.45 8.70 -13.30
CA ASN A 53 2.26 7.51 -14.12
C ASN A 53 3.60 6.79 -14.37
N PHE A 54 3.54 5.68 -15.10
CA PHE A 54 4.71 4.88 -15.47
C PHE A 54 5.83 5.68 -16.15
N PHE A 55 5.50 6.73 -16.91
CA PHE A 55 6.47 7.58 -17.59
C PHE A 55 7.04 8.69 -16.69
N GLY A 56 6.62 8.76 -15.43
CA GLY A 56 6.96 9.85 -14.53
C GLY A 56 6.21 11.14 -14.82
N LEU A 57 5.13 11.12 -15.62
CA LEU A 57 4.29 12.29 -15.79
C LEU A 57 3.37 12.45 -14.60
N VAL A 58 3.24 13.68 -14.10
CA VAL A 58 2.36 14.02 -12.98
C VAL A 58 0.90 13.87 -13.41
N THR A 59 0.19 12.94 -12.77
CA THR A 59 -1.23 12.68 -13.05
C THR A 59 -2.15 13.18 -11.94
N TYR A 60 -1.60 13.36 -10.75
CA TYR A 60 -2.31 13.94 -9.62
C TYR A 60 -1.29 14.66 -8.73
N ASP A 61 -1.53 15.91 -8.38
CA ASP A 61 -0.74 16.60 -7.37
C ASP A 61 -1.62 17.69 -6.74
N LYS A 62 -2.16 17.41 -5.55
CA LYS A 62 -3.11 18.32 -4.90
C LYS A 62 -2.84 18.43 -3.41
N PHE A 63 -3.03 19.63 -2.89
CA PHE A 63 -3.10 19.93 -1.46
C PHE A 63 -4.52 19.72 -0.95
N PHE A 64 -4.65 19.36 0.33
CA PHE A 64 -5.95 19.09 0.97
C PHE A 64 -6.16 19.90 2.24
N LYS A 65 -7.37 20.41 2.41
CA LYS A 65 -7.75 21.14 3.61
C LYS A 65 -7.69 20.25 4.85
N PRO A 66 -7.08 20.73 5.95
CA PRO A 66 -7.15 20.06 7.25
C PRO A 66 -8.61 19.85 7.67
N ILE A 67 -8.94 18.66 8.16
CA ILE A 67 -10.29 18.34 8.68
C ILE A 67 -10.44 18.71 10.17
N TRP A 68 -9.32 18.80 10.88
CA TRP A 68 -9.19 19.19 12.27
C TRP A 68 -8.32 20.44 12.41
N PRO A 69 -8.44 21.21 13.51
CA PRO A 69 -7.51 22.30 13.81
C PRO A 69 -6.07 21.81 13.76
N VAL A 70 -5.22 22.50 13.00
CA VAL A 70 -3.81 22.10 12.86
C VAL A 70 -3.05 22.47 14.12
N VAL A 71 -2.35 21.48 14.68
CA VAL A 71 -1.45 21.66 15.84
C VAL A 71 -0.01 21.83 15.38
N ASP A 72 0.39 21.07 14.35
CA ASP A 72 1.75 21.11 13.82
C ASP A 72 1.77 20.78 12.32
N TYR A 73 2.21 21.73 11.51
CA TYR A 73 2.45 21.52 10.07
C TYR A 73 3.73 20.71 9.80
N ARG A 74 4.56 20.53 10.83
CA ARG A 74 5.90 19.94 10.75
C ARG A 74 6.78 20.71 9.76
N SER A 75 6.66 22.04 9.72
CA SER A 75 7.20 22.91 8.65
C SER A 75 8.70 22.74 8.40
N ASN A 76 9.49 22.45 9.44
CA ASN A 76 10.92 22.18 9.32
C ASN A 76 11.23 20.96 8.43
N VAL A 77 10.29 20.01 8.36
CA VAL A 77 10.41 18.78 7.56
C VAL A 77 9.56 18.86 6.31
N THR A 78 8.33 19.38 6.37
CA THR A 78 7.36 19.34 5.26
C THR A 78 7.41 20.57 4.35
N GLY A 79 7.94 21.70 4.83
CA GLY A 79 7.85 22.99 4.16
C GLY A 79 6.42 23.54 4.05
N LEU A 80 5.45 22.98 4.79
CA LEU A 80 4.04 23.37 4.74
C LEU A 80 3.70 24.45 5.76
N TYR A 81 2.79 25.33 5.38
CA TYR A 81 2.25 26.45 6.15
C TYR A 81 0.74 26.62 5.85
N ALA A 82 0.06 27.44 6.66
CA ALA A 82 -1.38 27.68 6.52
C ALA A 82 -1.79 28.10 5.09
N ASP A 83 -0.99 28.95 4.45
CA ASP A 83 -1.26 29.49 3.11
C ASP A 83 -1.30 28.42 2.01
N ASN A 84 -0.66 27.26 2.22
CA ASN A 84 -0.71 26.15 1.26
C ASN A 84 -2.13 25.56 1.10
N PHE A 85 -3.04 25.84 2.03
CA PHE A 85 -4.36 25.20 2.11
C PHE A 85 -5.52 26.12 1.71
N THR A 86 -5.25 27.38 1.34
CA THR A 86 -6.30 28.39 1.05
C THR A 86 -7.27 27.92 -0.03
N GLU A 87 -6.70 27.46 -1.16
CA GLU A 87 -7.43 26.97 -2.34
C GLU A 87 -7.55 25.43 -2.39
N ALA A 88 -7.13 24.73 -1.34
CA ALA A 88 -7.16 23.27 -1.30
C ALA A 88 -8.60 22.71 -1.23
N SER A 89 -8.82 21.53 -1.79
CA SER A 89 -10.09 20.81 -1.65
C SER A 89 -10.08 19.93 -0.39
N PHE A 90 -11.26 19.48 0.06
CA PHE A 90 -11.32 18.45 1.10
C PHE A 90 -11.08 17.07 0.49
N LEU A 91 -10.25 16.25 1.14
CA LEU A 91 -9.87 14.92 0.63
C LEU A 91 -11.08 14.02 0.33
N ASN A 92 -12.10 14.07 1.17
CA ASN A 92 -13.32 13.25 1.00
C ASN A 92 -14.04 13.49 -0.35
N ARG A 93 -13.89 14.67 -0.96
CA ARG A 93 -14.47 14.99 -2.27
C ARG A 93 -13.69 14.37 -3.44
N GLU A 94 -12.45 13.94 -3.19
CA GLU A 94 -11.51 13.47 -4.20
C GLU A 94 -11.25 11.95 -4.10
N LEU A 95 -11.66 11.30 -3.00
CA LEU A 95 -11.42 9.87 -2.77
C LEU A 95 -11.97 8.98 -3.89
N GLU A 96 -13.17 9.26 -4.39
CA GLU A 96 -13.77 8.46 -5.46
C GLU A 96 -12.97 8.58 -6.77
N SER A 97 -12.54 9.79 -7.11
CA SER A 97 -11.70 10.05 -8.29
C SER A 97 -10.33 9.39 -8.17
N LEU A 98 -9.70 9.49 -6.99
CA LEU A 98 -8.43 8.80 -6.68
C LEU A 98 -8.57 7.28 -6.76
N GLN A 99 -9.62 6.71 -6.17
CA GLN A 99 -9.88 5.28 -6.21
C GLN A 99 -10.10 4.80 -7.65
N THR A 100 -10.79 5.59 -8.47
CA THR A 100 -11.04 5.29 -9.89
C THR A 100 -9.75 5.35 -10.71
N LEU A 101 -8.91 6.37 -10.50
CA LEU A 101 -7.61 6.53 -11.15
C LEU A 101 -6.71 5.31 -10.95
N LEU A 102 -6.66 4.80 -9.70
CA LEU A 102 -5.76 3.71 -9.32
C LEU A 102 -6.34 2.31 -9.58
N LYS A 103 -7.66 2.20 -9.84
CA LYS A 103 -8.36 0.91 -9.90
C LYS A 103 -7.77 -0.03 -10.94
N GLY A 104 -7.37 -1.22 -10.48
CA GLY A 104 -6.84 -2.28 -11.35
C GLY A 104 -5.45 -2.00 -11.91
N LYS A 105 -4.77 -0.95 -11.44
CA LYS A 105 -3.42 -0.56 -11.87
C LYS A 105 -2.39 -1.03 -10.86
N ARG A 106 -1.14 -1.23 -11.29
CA ARG A 106 -0.05 -1.47 -10.34
C ARG A 106 0.19 -0.19 -9.53
N LEU A 107 0.36 -0.34 -8.23
CA LEU A 107 0.62 0.78 -7.35
C LEU A 107 2.02 0.65 -6.79
N VAL A 108 2.86 1.64 -7.06
CA VAL A 108 4.25 1.71 -6.65
C VAL A 108 4.36 2.75 -5.52
N GLY A 109 5.19 2.51 -4.52
CA GLY A 109 5.40 3.50 -3.46
C GLY A 109 6.24 2.96 -2.31
N TYR A 110 6.54 3.82 -1.33
CA TYR A 110 7.37 3.48 -0.18
C TYR A 110 6.51 3.34 1.10
N GLY A 111 6.19 2.10 1.47
CA GLY A 111 5.28 1.80 2.59
C GLY A 111 3.82 2.05 2.22
N LEU A 112 3.35 1.41 1.15
CA LEU A 112 2.03 1.59 0.55
C LEU A 112 0.89 1.33 1.53
N THR A 113 1.04 0.37 2.43
CA THR A 113 0.02 0.11 3.46
C THR A 113 -0.22 1.33 4.34
N ARG A 114 0.84 2.02 4.76
CA ARG A 114 0.74 3.26 5.55
C ARG A 114 0.07 4.36 4.73
N ILE A 115 0.59 4.60 3.52
CA ILE A 115 0.09 5.65 2.62
C ILE A 115 -1.41 5.47 2.35
N LEU A 116 -1.83 4.27 1.96
CA LEU A 116 -3.23 3.99 1.63
C LEU A 116 -4.14 4.07 2.84
N PHE A 117 -3.69 3.62 4.01
CA PHE A 117 -4.44 3.76 5.25
C PHE A 117 -4.67 5.24 5.60
N THR A 118 -3.62 6.07 5.53
CA THR A 118 -3.72 7.50 5.85
C THR A 118 -4.61 8.26 4.87
N ILE A 119 -4.59 7.89 3.58
CA ILE A 119 -5.47 8.49 2.57
C ILE A 119 -6.91 7.96 2.70
N GLY A 120 -7.11 6.75 3.23
CA GLY A 120 -8.41 6.08 3.24
C GLY A 120 -8.75 5.42 1.90
N LEU A 121 -7.74 4.92 1.18
CA LEU A 121 -7.89 4.17 -0.07
C LEU A 121 -7.71 2.68 0.16
N SER A 122 -8.39 1.87 -0.65
CA SER A 122 -8.21 0.41 -0.68
C SER A 122 -7.68 -0.02 -2.03
N HIS A 123 -6.67 -0.90 -2.03
CA HIS A 123 -6.09 -1.42 -3.25
C HIS A 123 -5.72 -2.89 -3.11
N LYS A 124 -5.73 -3.65 -4.23
CA LYS A 124 -5.43 -5.08 -4.19
C LYS A 124 -3.94 -5.29 -3.92
N ILE A 125 -3.59 -6.00 -2.84
CA ILE A 125 -2.20 -6.29 -2.44
C ILE A 125 -1.37 -6.90 -3.59
N ILE A 126 -1.97 -7.75 -4.43
CA ILE A 126 -1.32 -8.35 -5.60
C ILE A 126 -0.80 -7.34 -6.63
N LEU A 127 -1.35 -6.12 -6.60
CA LEU A 127 -0.97 -5.00 -7.47
C LEU A 127 0.05 -4.06 -6.80
N TYR A 128 0.48 -4.34 -5.57
CA TYR A 128 1.46 -3.51 -4.88
C TYR A 128 2.85 -3.78 -5.42
N ARG A 129 3.61 -2.70 -5.57
CA ARG A 129 5.05 -2.67 -5.79
C ARG A 129 5.61 -1.75 -4.71
N ASP A 130 5.55 -2.26 -3.48
CA ASP A 130 6.04 -1.55 -2.31
C ASP A 130 7.56 -1.66 -2.22
N ILE A 131 8.24 -0.52 -2.31
CA ILE A 131 9.71 -0.41 -2.22
C ILE A 131 10.22 -1.07 -0.93
N THR A 132 9.43 -1.03 0.16
CA THR A 132 9.78 -1.63 1.45
C THR A 132 9.59 -3.14 1.52
N SER A 133 9.04 -3.77 0.48
CA SER A 133 8.85 -5.22 0.41
C SER A 133 9.68 -5.92 -0.66
N PHE A 134 10.42 -5.18 -1.49
CA PHE A 134 11.22 -5.80 -2.55
C PHE A 134 12.55 -6.32 -1.99
N HIS A 135 12.74 -7.64 -2.04
CA HIS A 135 13.85 -8.33 -1.37
C HIS A 135 15.22 -7.71 -1.70
N LYS A 136 15.44 -7.34 -2.96
CA LYS A 136 16.70 -6.75 -3.44
C LYS A 136 17.00 -5.43 -2.71
N PHE A 137 16.00 -4.59 -2.50
CA PHE A 137 16.18 -3.31 -1.82
C PHE A 137 16.47 -3.46 -0.32
N LEU A 138 15.92 -4.49 0.30
CA LEU A 138 16.15 -4.78 1.72
C LEU A 138 17.55 -5.28 2.04
N THR A 139 18.33 -5.71 1.04
CA THR A 139 19.71 -6.19 1.23
C THR A 139 20.68 -5.09 1.69
N ILE A 140 20.35 -3.81 1.51
CA ILE A 140 21.21 -2.69 1.93
C ILE A 140 21.37 -2.68 3.46
N THR A 141 20.29 -2.96 4.20
CA THR A 141 20.28 -2.86 5.67
C THR A 141 19.72 -4.13 6.30
N PRO A 142 20.56 -4.99 6.91
CA PRO A 142 20.11 -6.30 7.41
C PRO A 142 19.23 -6.25 8.66
N LYS A 143 19.16 -5.12 9.37
CA LYS A 143 18.49 -4.99 10.67
C LYS A 143 17.28 -4.05 10.70
N ARG A 144 17.02 -3.31 9.62
CA ARG A 144 15.89 -2.38 9.51
C ARG A 144 15.49 -2.20 8.05
N THR A 145 14.32 -1.62 7.81
CA THR A 145 13.94 -1.16 6.47
C THR A 145 14.85 0.02 6.06
N PRO A 146 15.49 -0.03 4.88
CA PRO A 146 16.28 1.09 4.37
C PRO A 146 15.37 2.23 3.94
N THR A 147 15.82 3.48 4.11
CA THR A 147 15.05 4.66 3.68
C THR A 147 14.97 4.76 2.16
N LEU A 148 14.00 5.50 1.64
CA LEU A 148 13.91 5.74 0.19
C LEU A 148 15.20 6.42 -0.33
N LYS A 149 15.82 7.28 0.49
CA LYS A 149 17.12 7.89 0.18
C LYS A 149 18.23 6.86 0.07
N GLU A 150 18.40 5.99 1.06
CA GLU A 150 19.43 4.94 1.03
C GLU A 150 19.26 4.02 -0.18
N ILE A 151 18.02 3.65 -0.50
CA ILE A 151 17.70 2.82 -1.67
C ILE A 151 18.04 3.57 -2.96
N SER A 152 17.67 4.84 -3.08
CA SER A 152 17.95 5.65 -4.28
C SER A 152 19.45 5.88 -4.48
N GLU A 153 20.18 6.15 -3.41
CA GLU A 153 21.63 6.34 -3.45
C GLU A 153 22.33 5.06 -3.91
N HIS A 154 21.95 3.92 -3.34
CA HIS A 154 22.57 2.63 -3.67
C HIS A 154 22.19 2.12 -5.06
N PHE A 155 20.90 2.18 -5.42
CA PHE A 155 20.40 1.53 -6.63
C PHE A 155 20.25 2.47 -7.82
N LEU A 156 20.11 3.77 -7.63
CA LEU A 156 20.02 4.75 -8.73
C LEU A 156 21.30 5.58 -8.89
N ASN A 157 22.26 5.51 -7.95
CA ASN A 157 23.39 6.44 -7.84
C ASN A 157 22.91 7.90 -7.83
N LYS A 158 21.76 8.16 -7.20
CA LYS A 158 21.16 9.49 -7.09
C LYS A 158 20.92 9.82 -5.63
N THR A 159 21.46 10.94 -5.19
CA THR A 159 21.15 11.55 -3.91
C THR A 159 20.03 12.58 -4.11
N PHE A 160 19.20 12.77 -3.09
CA PHE A 160 18.19 13.82 -3.07
C PHE A 160 18.02 14.35 -1.64
N SER A 161 17.47 15.56 -1.52
CA SER A 161 17.11 16.10 -0.21
C SER A 161 15.78 15.50 0.25
N GLU A 162 15.75 14.99 1.47
CA GLU A 162 14.51 14.57 2.13
C GLU A 162 13.77 15.75 2.79
N VAL A 163 14.40 16.94 2.81
CA VAL A 163 13.86 18.16 3.43
C VAL A 163 13.92 19.33 2.44
N PRO A 164 12.80 20.04 2.18
CA PRO A 164 11.46 19.66 2.62
C PRO A 164 10.98 18.34 1.98
N TYR A 165 10.17 17.58 2.70
CA TYR A 165 9.60 16.32 2.26
C TYR A 165 8.63 16.58 1.11
N ASP A 166 9.01 16.16 -0.09
CA ASP A 166 8.22 16.35 -1.31
C ASP A 166 7.64 15.01 -1.79
N PRO A 167 6.32 14.79 -1.62
CA PRO A 167 5.69 13.55 -2.08
C PRO A 167 5.80 13.37 -3.60
N LEU A 168 5.93 14.44 -4.39
CA LEU A 168 6.09 14.34 -5.83
C LEU A 168 7.47 13.75 -6.20
N ASN A 169 8.54 14.29 -5.64
CA ASN A 169 9.88 13.76 -5.83
C ASN A 169 9.98 12.29 -5.37
N ASN A 170 9.38 11.95 -4.23
CA ASN A 170 9.37 10.57 -3.73
C ASN A 170 8.60 9.62 -4.65
N ALA A 171 7.45 10.04 -5.18
CA ALA A 171 6.69 9.25 -6.15
C ALA A 171 7.51 9.02 -7.43
N HIS A 172 8.22 10.03 -7.93
CA HIS A 172 9.15 9.86 -9.06
C HIS A 172 10.26 8.86 -8.75
N ILE A 173 10.90 8.95 -7.58
CA ILE A 173 11.98 8.05 -7.19
C ILE A 173 11.48 6.61 -7.06
N ALA A 174 10.33 6.41 -6.43
CA ALA A 174 9.70 5.10 -6.34
C ALA A 174 9.39 4.54 -7.73
N MET A 175 8.88 5.36 -8.66
CA MET A 175 8.65 4.95 -10.05
C MET A 175 9.94 4.60 -10.78
N LEU A 176 11.01 5.39 -10.62
CA LEU A 176 12.32 5.11 -11.22
C LEU A 176 12.91 3.80 -10.71
N LEU A 177 12.82 3.54 -9.41
CA LEU A 177 13.24 2.26 -8.81
C LEU A 177 12.43 1.11 -9.38
N TYR A 178 11.10 1.25 -9.49
CA TYR A 178 10.26 0.24 -10.10
C TYR A 178 10.62 -0.01 -11.56
N ILE A 179 10.76 1.03 -12.40
CA ILE A 179 11.14 0.88 -13.80
C ILE A 179 12.49 0.14 -13.92
N LYS A 180 13.50 0.57 -13.15
CA LYS A 180 14.85 0.02 -13.24
C LYS A 180 14.90 -1.48 -12.92
N TYR A 181 14.09 -1.91 -11.95
CA TYR A 181 14.06 -3.30 -11.48
C TYR A 181 12.77 -4.04 -11.83
N LYS A 182 11.99 -3.52 -12.79
CA LYS A 182 10.64 -4.02 -13.10
C LYS A 182 10.66 -5.50 -13.41
N ASN A 183 11.54 -5.94 -14.30
CA ASN A 183 11.58 -7.34 -14.72
C ASN A 183 11.87 -8.28 -13.54
N GLU A 184 12.90 -7.97 -12.75
CA GLU A 184 13.24 -8.75 -11.54
C GLU A 184 12.09 -8.76 -10.52
N TRP A 185 11.40 -7.63 -10.35
CA TRP A 185 10.31 -7.51 -9.40
C TRP A 185 9.05 -8.24 -9.86
N GLU A 186 8.70 -8.14 -11.13
CA GLU A 186 7.60 -8.91 -11.70
C GLU A 186 7.89 -10.40 -11.61
N ASP A 187 9.12 -10.84 -11.92
CA ASP A 187 9.55 -12.24 -11.81
C ASP A 187 9.49 -12.74 -10.36
N ASP A 188 9.99 -11.98 -9.40
CA ASP A 188 9.87 -12.31 -7.96
C ASP A 188 8.38 -12.44 -7.56
N THR A 189 7.54 -11.55 -8.07
CA THR A 189 6.09 -11.60 -7.82
C THR A 189 5.43 -12.82 -8.47
N PHE A 190 5.84 -13.19 -9.69
CA PHE A 190 5.36 -14.39 -10.40
C PHE A 190 5.85 -15.67 -9.74
N GLU A 191 7.10 -15.72 -9.30
CA GLU A 191 7.64 -16.83 -8.51
C GLU A 191 6.90 -16.98 -7.19
N ILE A 192 6.58 -15.88 -6.50
CA ILE A 192 5.77 -15.91 -5.28
C ILE A 192 4.38 -16.49 -5.59
N LYS A 193 3.72 -16.08 -6.68
CA LYS A 193 2.42 -16.64 -7.11
C LYS A 193 2.51 -18.12 -7.50
N ALA A 194 3.56 -18.51 -8.24
CA ALA A 194 3.80 -19.89 -8.63
C ALA A 194 4.07 -20.74 -7.39
N LYS A 195 4.89 -20.26 -6.45
CA LYS A 195 5.13 -20.90 -5.15
C LYS A 195 3.86 -20.95 -4.28
N GLN A 196 2.95 -19.98 -4.38
CA GLN A 196 1.64 -19.99 -3.69
C GLN A 196 0.67 -21.00 -4.31
N ASN A 197 0.66 -21.14 -5.65
CA ASN A 197 -0.11 -22.15 -6.36
C ASN A 197 0.47 -23.57 -6.16
N ILE A 198 1.80 -23.70 -6.05
CA ILE A 198 2.51 -24.95 -5.75
C ILE A 198 2.39 -25.30 -4.25
N LYS A 199 2.23 -24.32 -3.36
CA LYS A 199 1.98 -24.53 -1.92
C LYS A 199 0.63 -25.17 -1.60
N GLN A 200 -0.19 -25.50 -2.60
CA GLN A 200 -1.36 -26.33 -2.35
C GLN A 200 -1.02 -27.78 -1.96
N TYR A 201 0.22 -28.31 -2.13
CA TYR A 201 0.78 -29.49 -1.39
C TYR A 201 2.30 -29.69 -1.71
N PRO A 202 3.17 -30.23 -0.82
CA PRO A 202 3.40 -30.03 0.61
C PRO A 202 4.86 -29.55 0.98
N ASN A 203 4.98 -28.89 2.14
CA ASN A 203 6.16 -28.70 3.03
C ASN A 203 7.62 -28.69 2.49
N LYS A 204 8.26 -27.51 2.49
CA LYS A 204 9.56 -27.23 3.16
C LYS A 204 9.83 -25.72 3.14
N TYR A 205 10.54 -25.23 4.16
CA TYR A 205 10.82 -23.81 4.49
C TYR A 205 9.70 -23.10 5.26
N LYS A 206 9.59 -23.45 6.55
CA LYS A 206 9.05 -22.53 7.56
C LYS A 206 10.08 -21.44 7.84
N THR A 207 9.88 -20.25 7.30
CA THR A 207 10.56 -19.05 7.83
C THR A 207 9.91 -18.69 9.15
N SER A 208 10.70 -18.43 10.19
CA SER A 208 10.17 -18.13 11.52
C SER A 208 9.24 -16.91 11.48
N PRO A 209 8.03 -17.03 12.05
CA PRO A 209 7.13 -15.90 12.23
C PRO A 209 7.74 -14.93 13.25
N VAL A 210 7.69 -13.62 12.95
CA VAL A 210 8.32 -12.58 13.79
C VAL A 210 7.30 -11.64 14.41
N SER A 211 6.14 -11.44 13.79
CA SER A 211 5.11 -10.56 14.34
C SER A 211 3.69 -11.03 13.99
N VAL A 212 2.77 -10.82 14.93
CA VAL A 212 1.34 -11.13 14.78
C VAL A 212 0.57 -9.83 14.87
N TYR A 213 -0.21 -9.54 13.83
CA TYR A 213 -1.15 -8.44 13.77
C TYR A 213 -2.57 -8.97 13.89
N TYR A 214 -3.44 -8.20 14.53
CA TYR A 214 -4.87 -8.49 14.57
C TYR A 214 -5.67 -7.22 14.36
N THR A 215 -6.82 -7.37 13.73
CA THR A 215 -7.76 -6.27 13.49
C THR A 215 -9.08 -6.60 14.16
N GLY A 216 -9.61 -5.63 14.92
CA GLY A 216 -10.81 -5.81 15.74
C GLY A 216 -12.11 -5.46 15.04
N ILE A 217 -13.19 -6.15 15.41
CA ILE A 217 -14.56 -5.88 15.02
C ILE A 217 -15.43 -5.73 16.28
N LEU A 218 -16.57 -5.05 16.17
CA LEU A 218 -17.55 -4.95 17.24
C LEU A 218 -18.58 -6.07 17.12
N VAL A 219 -18.76 -6.83 18.20
CA VAL A 219 -19.74 -7.92 18.28
C VAL A 219 -20.69 -7.72 19.47
N ASN A 220 -21.84 -8.37 19.43
CA ASN A 220 -22.83 -8.38 20.50
C ASN A 220 -23.07 -9.82 20.98
N SER A 221 -23.05 -10.02 22.30
CA SER A 221 -23.48 -11.27 22.94
C SER A 221 -24.65 -11.03 23.89
N THR A 222 -25.10 -12.09 24.55
CA THR A 222 -26.08 -12.03 25.64
C THR A 222 -25.63 -11.18 26.83
N LEU A 223 -24.32 -10.92 26.96
CA LEU A 223 -23.72 -10.11 28.03
C LEU A 223 -23.42 -8.67 27.59
N GLY A 224 -23.74 -8.31 26.34
CA GLY A 224 -23.54 -6.97 25.79
C GLY A 224 -22.51 -6.90 24.65
N LYS A 225 -22.15 -5.67 24.26
CA LYS A 225 -21.26 -5.40 23.13
C LYS A 225 -19.79 -5.39 23.58
N PHE A 226 -18.92 -6.02 22.79
CA PHE A 226 -17.49 -6.02 23.04
C PHE A 226 -16.69 -6.13 21.73
N LYS A 227 -15.40 -5.82 21.79
CA LYS A 227 -14.48 -5.96 20.66
C LYS A 227 -14.00 -7.41 20.54
N ALA A 228 -14.15 -8.00 19.36
CA ALA A 228 -13.61 -9.31 19.02
C ALA A 228 -12.55 -9.18 17.92
N ILE A 229 -11.71 -10.19 17.76
CA ILE A 229 -10.77 -10.26 16.63
C ILE A 229 -11.57 -10.62 15.38
N GLY A 230 -11.40 -9.85 14.30
CA GLY A 230 -12.02 -10.12 12.99
C GLY A 230 -11.03 -10.55 11.92
N ARG A 231 -9.73 -10.29 12.08
CA ARG A 231 -8.67 -10.76 11.18
C ARG A 231 -7.37 -10.95 11.95
N ILE A 232 -6.61 -11.99 11.62
CA ILE A 232 -5.27 -12.26 12.15
C ILE A 232 -4.31 -12.39 10.97
N THR A 233 -3.19 -11.70 11.06
CA THR A 233 -2.11 -11.76 10.08
C THR A 233 -0.80 -12.03 10.78
N ILE A 234 0.00 -12.97 10.27
CA ILE A 234 1.36 -13.26 10.76
C ILE A 234 2.32 -12.94 9.65
N VAL A 235 3.39 -12.25 10.01
CA VAL A 235 4.49 -11.97 9.10
C VAL A 235 5.76 -12.69 9.53
N ASN A 236 6.58 -13.05 8.55
CA ASN A 236 7.91 -13.58 8.81
C ASN A 236 8.93 -12.44 9.02
N GLN A 237 10.19 -12.80 9.24
CA GLN A 237 11.31 -11.87 9.41
C GLN A 237 11.55 -10.89 8.25
N TYR A 238 10.89 -11.10 7.11
CA TYR A 238 10.96 -10.24 5.94
C TYR A 238 9.69 -9.38 5.76
N ASN A 239 8.84 -9.28 6.79
CA ASN A 239 7.53 -8.63 6.77
C ASN A 239 6.55 -9.19 5.72
N TYR A 240 6.84 -10.35 5.12
CA TYR A 240 5.88 -11.00 4.26
C TYR A 240 4.76 -11.59 5.09
N CYS A 241 3.53 -11.30 4.69
CA CYS A 241 2.35 -11.95 5.23
C CYS A 241 2.40 -13.44 4.88
N THR A 242 2.60 -14.27 5.89
CA THR A 242 2.76 -15.71 5.75
C THR A 242 1.60 -16.49 6.38
N TYR A 243 0.69 -15.82 7.08
CA TYR A 243 -0.61 -16.33 7.53
C TYR A 243 -1.60 -15.16 7.55
N ASP A 244 -2.79 -15.31 6.97
CA ASP A 244 -3.81 -14.25 6.96
C ASP A 244 -5.20 -14.84 6.89
N LYS A 245 -5.96 -14.69 7.97
CA LYS A 245 -7.27 -15.32 8.13
C LYS A 245 -8.25 -14.35 8.76
N PHE A 246 -9.44 -14.28 8.18
CA PHE A 246 -10.59 -13.67 8.84
C PHE A 246 -11.13 -14.61 9.91
N VAL A 247 -11.55 -14.04 11.04
CA VAL A 247 -12.03 -14.80 12.19
C VAL A 247 -13.54 -14.77 12.20
N ARG A 248 -14.16 -15.95 12.19
CA ARG A 248 -15.60 -16.10 12.39
C ARG A 248 -15.91 -16.16 13.88
N PRO A 249 -16.64 -15.17 14.44
CA PRO A 249 -17.01 -15.17 15.84
C PRO A 249 -18.03 -16.28 16.14
N ASN A 250 -17.86 -16.99 17.25
CA ASN A 250 -18.81 -18.02 17.70
C ASN A 250 -19.85 -17.43 18.66
N ASN A 251 -21.13 -17.78 18.45
CA ASN A 251 -22.24 -17.44 19.35
C ASN A 251 -22.41 -15.94 19.65
N VAL A 252 -21.98 -15.07 18.74
CA VAL A 252 -22.13 -13.62 18.84
C VAL A 252 -22.50 -13.04 17.47
N THR A 253 -23.21 -11.92 17.46
CA THR A 253 -23.58 -11.23 16.23
C THR A 253 -22.59 -10.10 15.94
N VAL A 254 -22.14 -9.97 14.69
CA VAL A 254 -21.27 -8.87 14.29
C VAL A 254 -22.11 -7.61 14.15
N VAL A 255 -21.75 -6.58 14.92
CA VAL A 255 -22.46 -5.29 14.96
C VAL A 255 -21.84 -4.31 13.97
N ASN A 256 -20.50 -4.25 13.94
CA ASN A 256 -19.78 -3.34 13.06
C ASN A 256 -18.37 -3.86 12.79
N CYS A 257 -17.99 -3.97 11.53
CA CYS A 257 -16.63 -4.35 11.15
C CYS A 257 -15.67 -3.16 11.10
N PHE A 258 -16.17 -1.92 11.15
CA PHE A 258 -15.42 -0.70 10.89
C PHE A 258 -14.68 -0.73 9.55
N THR A 259 -15.35 -1.23 8.52
CA THR A 259 -14.76 -1.57 7.20
C THR A 259 -13.84 -0.48 6.64
N ASN A 260 -14.22 0.79 6.77
CA ASN A 260 -13.40 1.91 6.28
C ASN A 260 -12.05 2.04 7.00
N GLN A 261 -11.97 1.59 8.26
CA GLN A 261 -10.75 1.60 9.08
C GLN A 261 -10.02 0.26 9.08
N THR A 262 -10.75 -0.86 8.99
CA THR A 262 -10.22 -2.22 9.20
C THR A 262 -10.03 -3.00 7.91
N GLY A 263 -10.69 -2.60 6.83
CA GLY A 263 -10.79 -3.39 5.59
C GLY A 263 -11.55 -4.71 5.75
N ILE A 264 -12.26 -4.92 6.86
CA ILE A 264 -13.06 -6.13 7.11
C ILE A 264 -14.50 -5.85 6.69
N HIS A 265 -15.05 -6.68 5.81
CA HIS A 265 -16.47 -6.69 5.46
C HIS A 265 -17.22 -7.73 6.28
N LEU A 266 -18.54 -7.59 6.41
CA LEU A 266 -19.37 -8.56 7.14
C LEU A 266 -19.22 -9.98 6.56
N ALA A 267 -19.19 -10.10 5.24
CA ALA A 267 -19.01 -11.39 4.55
C ALA A 267 -17.70 -12.08 4.96
N ASP A 268 -16.62 -11.32 5.14
CA ASP A 268 -15.32 -11.87 5.56
C ASP A 268 -15.40 -12.55 6.94
N THR A 269 -16.21 -12.00 7.85
CA THR A 269 -16.45 -12.59 9.17
C THR A 269 -17.41 -13.77 9.13
N MET A 270 -18.35 -13.82 8.17
CA MET A 270 -19.31 -14.92 8.04
C MET A 270 -18.67 -16.17 7.43
N TYR A 271 -17.81 -15.98 6.43
CA TYR A 271 -17.07 -17.05 5.74
C TYR A 271 -15.65 -17.25 6.28
N GLY A 272 -15.28 -16.54 7.35
CA GLY A 272 -13.99 -16.67 8.01
C GLY A 272 -13.83 -18.00 8.75
N ASP A 273 -12.60 -18.25 9.20
CA ASP A 273 -12.26 -19.47 9.93
C ASP A 273 -12.74 -19.40 11.38
N THR A 274 -13.18 -20.54 11.91
CA THR A 274 -13.54 -20.62 13.34
C THR A 274 -12.31 -20.47 14.22
N ILE A 275 -12.50 -20.01 15.45
CA ILE A 275 -11.41 -19.92 16.45
C ILE A 275 -10.70 -21.27 16.63
N SER A 276 -11.46 -22.38 16.59
CA SER A 276 -10.88 -23.73 16.68
C SER A 276 -9.97 -24.06 15.49
N GLN A 277 -10.38 -23.71 14.27
CA GLN A 277 -9.58 -23.90 13.07
C GLN A 277 -8.31 -23.05 13.11
N ILE A 278 -8.44 -21.77 13.48
CA ILE A 278 -7.30 -20.86 13.61
C ILE A 278 -6.31 -21.38 14.66
N ARG A 279 -6.79 -21.83 15.83
CA ARG A 279 -5.91 -22.41 16.86
C ARG A 279 -5.18 -23.66 16.36
N TYR A 280 -5.89 -24.52 15.63
CA TYR A 280 -5.28 -25.70 15.01
C TYR A 280 -4.19 -25.29 14.02
N ASP A 281 -4.52 -24.40 13.08
CA ASP A 281 -3.58 -23.90 12.07
C ASP A 281 -2.34 -23.29 12.72
N LEU A 282 -2.52 -22.39 13.69
CA LEU A 282 -1.43 -21.72 14.40
C LEU A 282 -0.52 -22.70 15.15
N LYS A 283 -1.08 -23.75 15.76
CA LYS A 283 -0.31 -24.80 16.45
C LYS A 283 0.59 -25.59 15.49
N HIS A 284 0.18 -25.74 14.23
CA HIS A 284 0.99 -26.38 13.19
C HIS A 284 1.92 -25.42 12.47
N TYR A 285 1.51 -24.16 12.36
CA TYR A 285 2.18 -23.11 11.65
C TYR A 285 3.39 -22.53 12.43
N LEU A 286 3.24 -22.32 13.74
CA LEU A 286 4.27 -21.73 14.62
C LEU A 286 5.31 -22.75 15.17
N LYS A 287 5.18 -24.03 14.84
CA LYS A 287 6.16 -25.08 15.18
C LYS A 287 7.34 -25.09 14.24
#